data_AF-A0A0R1QKM6-F1
#
_entry.id   AF-A0A0R1QKM6-F1
#
_cell.length_a   1.000
_cell.length_b   1.000
_cell.length_c   1.000
_cell.angle_alpha   90.00
_cell.angle_beta   90.00
_cell.angle_gamma   90.00
#
_symmetry.space_group_name_H-M   'P 1'
#
loop_
_entity.id
_entity.type
_entity.pdbx_description
1 polymer ?
#
loop_
_entity_poly.entity_id
_entity_poly.type
_entity_poly.pdbx_seq_one_letter_code
_entity_poly.pdbx_strand_id
1 'polypeptide(L)'
;MSQTPEETIAARKKITSRLKRSRGQLEAVLRMMDEEKPCDDILMQLSAVKSSVDKAMKLVIAQNIRQNTDCKDAQQLEELQKSLDLMLKTK
;
A
#
# COMPACT_ATOMS: atom_id res chain seq x y z
N MET A 1 -16.53 -0.26 20.55
CA MET A 1 -15.27 0.26 21.11
C MET A 1 -14.70 1.21 20.08
N SER A 2 -14.77 2.52 20.36
CA SER A 2 -14.22 3.56 19.49
C SER A 2 -12.69 3.56 19.62
N GLN A 3 -11.99 3.63 18.49
CA GLN A 3 -10.52 3.53 18.44
C GLN A 3 -9.81 4.57 19.31
N THR A 4 -8.67 4.17 19.89
CA THR A 4 -7.76 5.10 20.56
C THR A 4 -6.94 5.88 19.52
N PRO A 5 -6.56 7.14 19.81
CA PRO A 5 -5.75 7.97 18.90
C PRO A 5 -4.43 7.32 18.45
N GLU A 6 -3.89 6.42 19.28
CA GLU A 6 -2.57 5.80 19.10
C GLU A 6 -2.53 4.80 17.92
N GLU A 7 -3.60 4.02 17.71
CA GLU A 7 -3.69 3.05 16.61
C GLU A 7 -3.76 3.74 15.23
N THR A 8 -4.46 4.88 15.16
CA THR A 8 -4.57 5.68 13.92
C THR A 8 -3.24 6.33 13.55
N ILE A 9 -2.46 6.79 14.54
CA ILE A 9 -1.13 7.38 14.32
C ILE A 9 -0.14 6.33 13.83
N ALA A 10 -0.13 5.13 14.41
CA ALA A 10 0.73 4.03 13.98
C ALA A 10 0.43 3.59 12.53
N ALA A 11 -0.85 3.47 12.17
CA ALA A 11 -1.28 3.13 10.81
C ALA A 11 -0.85 4.21 9.79
N ARG A 12 -1.07 5.50 10.11
CA ARG A 12 -0.62 6.62 9.27
C ARG A 12 0.90 6.63 9.07
N LYS A 13 1.67 6.43 10.14
CA LYS A 13 3.14 6.38 10.06
C LYS A 13 3.62 5.25 9.14
N LYS A 14 2.99 4.08 9.22
CA LYS A 14 3.31 2.93 8.36
C LYS A 14 3.00 3.23 6.89
N ILE A 15 1.85 3.81 6.57
CA ILE A 15 1.48 4.24 5.22
C ILE A 15 2.50 5.25 4.68
N THR A 16 2.77 6.32 5.43
CA THR A 16 3.73 7.37 5.02
C THR A 16 5.13 6.80 4.76
N SER A 17 5.60 5.88 5.61
CA SER A 17 6.92 5.25 5.41
C SER A 17 7.01 4.46 4.09
N ARG A 18 5.92 3.81 3.66
CA ARG A 18 5.85 3.09 2.39
C ARG A 18 5.83 4.06 1.21
N LEU A 19 5.02 5.10 1.29
CA LEU A 19 4.95 6.12 0.22
C LEU A 19 6.29 6.84 0.03
N LYS A 20 7.00 7.16 1.12
CA LYS A 20 8.36 7.73 1.04
C LYS A 20 9.34 6.80 0.33
N ARG A 21 9.23 5.49 0.55
CA ARG A 21 10.04 4.48 -0.15
C ARG A 21 9.67 4.40 -1.63
N SER A 22 8.38 4.32 -1.96
CA SER A 22 7.91 4.30 -3.35
C SER A 22 8.34 5.54 -4.13
N ARG A 23 8.37 6.72 -3.49
CA ARG A 23 8.91 7.94 -4.08
C ARG A 23 10.38 7.80 -4.46
N GLY A 24 11.24 7.31 -3.56
CA GLY A 24 12.66 7.10 -3.89
C GLY A 24 12.87 6.05 -4.99
N GLN A 25 12.00 5.04 -5.06
CA GLN A 25 12.01 4.08 -6.18
C GLN A 25 11.61 4.74 -7.51
N LEU A 26 10.61 5.62 -7.51
CA LEU A 26 10.22 6.38 -8.70
C LEU A 26 11.31 7.35 -9.15
N GLU A 27 11.97 8.04 -8.23
CA GLU A 27 13.14 8.88 -8.53
C GLU A 27 14.26 8.06 -9.20
N ALA A 28 14.51 6.83 -8.72
CA ALA A 28 15.45 5.93 -9.36
C ALA A 28 15.01 5.50 -10.76
N VAL A 29 13.72 5.22 -10.98
CA VAL A 29 13.17 4.89 -12.31
C VAL A 29 13.35 6.05 -13.28
N LEU A 30 13.06 7.29 -12.87
CA LEU A 30 13.28 8.47 -13.70
C LEU A 30 14.75 8.61 -14.10
N ARG A 31 15.66 8.43 -13.14
CA ARG A 31 17.11 8.43 -13.44
C ARG A 31 17.50 7.33 -14.41
N MET A 32 16.91 6.13 -14.30
CA MET A 32 17.14 5.04 -15.26
C MET A 32 16.65 5.38 -16.67
N MET A 33 15.57 6.15 -16.79
CA MET A 33 15.10 6.64 -18.08
C MET A 33 16.06 7.67 -18.67
N ASP A 34 16.55 8.61 -17.86
CA ASP A 34 17.54 9.62 -18.29
C ASP A 34 18.88 8.97 -18.68
N GLU A 35 19.25 7.86 -18.04
CA GLU A 35 20.43 7.05 -18.35
C GLU A 35 20.19 6.05 -19.51
N GLU A 36 19.04 6.10 -20.18
CA GLU A 36 18.63 5.20 -21.28
C GLU A 36 18.82 3.70 -20.97
N LYS A 37 18.47 3.28 -19.74
CA LYS A 37 18.57 1.88 -19.32
C LYS A 37 17.61 0.97 -20.11
N PRO A 38 17.92 -0.33 -20.22
CA PRO A 38 17.04 -1.29 -20.87
C PRO A 38 15.61 -1.28 -20.32
N CYS A 39 14.62 -1.41 -21.20
CA CYS A 39 13.21 -1.44 -20.83
C CYS A 39 12.89 -2.54 -19.80
N ASP A 40 13.54 -3.70 -19.89
CA ASP A 40 13.32 -4.81 -18.95
C ASP A 40 13.71 -4.43 -17.52
N ASP A 41 14.81 -3.71 -17.34
CA ASP A 41 15.25 -3.20 -16.03
C ASP A 41 14.27 -2.17 -15.48
N ILE A 42 13.79 -1.26 -16.35
CA ILE A 42 12.77 -0.26 -16.01
C ILE A 42 11.47 -0.94 -15.57
N LEU A 43 11.00 -1.94 -16.34
CA LEU A 43 9.79 -2.71 -16.03
C LEU A 43 9.91 -3.45 -14.68
N MET A 44 11.08 -4.00 -14.37
CA MET A 44 11.34 -4.64 -13.09
C MET A 44 11.20 -3.62 -11.93
N GLN A 45 11.79 -2.43 -12.06
CA GLN A 45 11.67 -1.40 -11.02
C GLN A 45 10.24 -0.86 -10.89
N LEU A 46 9.55 -0.61 -12.00
CA LEU A 46 8.14 -0.21 -11.99
C LEU A 46 7.25 -1.26 -11.32
N SER A 47 7.52 -2.54 -11.55
CA SER A 47 6.82 -3.65 -10.88
C SER A 47 7.05 -3.64 -9.36
N ALA A 48 8.26 -3.31 -8.91
CA ALA A 48 8.57 -3.15 -7.50
C ALA A 48 7.84 -1.93 -6.89
N VAL A 49 7.78 -0.80 -7.60
CA VAL A 49 7.00 0.38 -7.21
C VAL A 49 5.52 0.01 -7.06
N LYS A 50 4.93 -0.63 -8.07
CA LYS A 50 3.52 -1.08 -8.06
C LYS A 50 3.24 -1.93 -6.81
N SER A 51 4.08 -2.93 -6.55
CA SER A 51 3.93 -3.80 -5.36
C SER A 51 4.00 -3.01 -4.04
N SER A 52 4.85 -1.99 -3.95
CA SER A 52 4.96 -1.13 -2.77
C SER A 52 3.70 -0.26 -2.59
N VAL A 53 3.19 0.31 -3.67
CA VAL A 53 1.97 1.13 -3.68
C VAL A 53 0.74 0.29 -3.35
N ASP A 54 0.59 -0.90 -3.93
CA ASP A 54 -0.51 -1.83 -3.62
C ASP A 54 -0.58 -2.15 -2.12
N LYS A 55 0.57 -2.34 -1.48
CA LYS A 55 0.66 -2.54 -0.02
C LYS A 55 0.25 -1.30 0.78
N ALA A 56 0.55 -0.10 0.30
CA ALA A 56 0.10 1.13 0.94
C ALA A 56 -1.42 1.31 0.79
N MET A 57 -1.97 1.03 -0.40
CA MET A 57 -3.40 1.09 -0.68
C MET A 57 -4.20 0.14 0.22
N LYS A 58 -3.72 -1.10 0.41
CA LYS A 58 -4.32 -2.06 1.36
C LYS A 58 -4.43 -1.51 2.78
N LEU A 59 -3.38 -0.83 3.26
CA LEU A 59 -3.39 -0.23 4.59
C LEU A 59 -4.39 0.93 4.70
N VAL A 60 -4.51 1.75 3.64
CA VAL A 60 -5.48 2.85 3.58
C VAL A 60 -6.91 2.31 3.58
N ILE A 61 -7.20 1.30 2.75
CA ILE A 61 -8.52 0.67 2.69
C ILE A 61 -8.87 0.02 4.03
N ALA A 62 -7.94 -0.74 4.61
CA ALA A 62 -8.13 -1.33 5.93
C ALA A 62 -8.43 -0.28 7.01
N GLN A 63 -7.80 0.90 6.94
CA GLN A 63 -8.09 2.01 7.84
C GLN A 63 -9.47 2.62 7.58
N ASN A 64 -9.84 2.82 6.32
CA ASN A 64 -11.13 3.37 5.94
C ASN A 64 -12.29 2.47 6.40
N ILE A 65 -12.19 1.16 6.18
CA ILE A 65 -13.17 0.17 6.65
C ILE A 65 -13.31 0.26 8.17
N ARG A 66 -12.20 0.23 8.91
CA ARG A 66 -12.24 0.35 10.38
C ARG A 66 -12.89 1.63 10.90
N GLN A 67 -12.79 2.73 10.14
CA GLN A 67 -13.34 4.03 10.53
C GLN A 67 -14.81 4.22 10.15
N ASN A 68 -15.29 3.57 9.09
CA ASN A 68 -16.63 3.81 8.52
C ASN A 68 -17.60 2.64 8.71
N THR A 69 -17.10 1.45 9.04
CA THR A 69 -17.97 0.33 9.33
C THR A 69 -18.17 0.30 10.84
N ASP A 70 -19.43 0.35 11.30
CA ASP A 70 -19.85 0.10 12.69
C ASP A 70 -19.66 -1.40 13.07
N CYS A 71 -18.63 -2.02 12.48
CA CYS A 71 -18.40 -3.44 12.42
C CYS A 71 -17.79 -3.87 13.76
N LYS A 72 -18.66 -4.44 14.59
CA LYS A 72 -18.36 -4.93 15.93
C LYS A 72 -17.53 -6.23 15.93
N ASP A 73 -17.11 -6.74 14.77
CA ASP A 73 -16.47 -8.05 14.67
C ASP A 73 -15.14 -8.01 13.90
N ALA A 74 -14.04 -8.29 14.61
CA ALA A 74 -12.67 -8.31 14.05
C ALA A 74 -12.51 -9.33 12.91
N GLN A 75 -13.34 -10.37 12.90
CA GLN A 75 -13.31 -11.47 11.94
C GLN A 75 -13.74 -11.02 10.53
N GLN A 76 -14.74 -10.13 10.42
CA GLN A 76 -15.22 -9.61 9.12
C GLN A 76 -14.19 -8.69 8.47
N LEU A 77 -13.43 -7.94 9.27
CA LEU A 77 -12.36 -7.07 8.77
C LEU A 77 -11.21 -7.89 8.16
N GLU A 78 -10.85 -9.02 8.77
CA GLU A 78 -9.80 -9.91 8.25
C GLU A 78 -10.24 -10.58 6.93
N GLU A 79 -11.50 -10.97 6.84
CA GLU A 79 -12.08 -11.57 5.64
C GLU A 79 -12.16 -10.56 4.48
N LEU A 80 -12.53 -9.31 4.78
CA LEU A 80 -12.54 -8.23 3.80
C LEU A 80 -11.12 -7.85 3.36
N GLN A 81 -10.14 -7.85 4.28
CA GLN A 81 -8.72 -7.70 3.92
C GLN A 81 -8.24 -8.83 3.02
N LYS A 82 -8.62 -10.08 3.29
CA LYS A 82 -8.32 -11.24 2.43
C LYS A 82 -8.93 -11.08 1.04
N SER A 83 -10.18 -10.64 0.95
CA SER A 83 -10.88 -10.42 -0.32
C SER A 83 -10.21 -9.31 -1.15
N LEU A 84 -9.83 -8.20 -0.52
CA LEU A 84 -9.04 -7.15 -1.16
C LEU A 84 -7.67 -7.67 -1.61
N ASP A 85 -7.03 -8.50 -0.80
CA ASP A 85 -5.76 -9.13 -1.13
C ASP A 85 -5.85 -10.02 -2.37
N LEU A 86 -6.96 -10.75 -2.53
CA LEU A 86 -7.24 -11.56 -3.71
C LEU A 86 -7.51 -10.67 -4.93
N MET A 87 -8.31 -9.62 -4.78
CA MET A 87 -8.63 -8.68 -5.87
C MET A 87 -7.38 -7.98 -6.41
N LEU A 88 -6.50 -7.51 -5.52
CA LEU A 88 -5.25 -6.82 -5.88
C LEU A 88 -4.12 -7.78 -6.32
N LYS A 89 -4.27 -9.09 -6.11
CA LYS A 89 -3.35 -10.13 -6.61
C LYS A 89 -3.68 -10.59 -8.03
N THR A 90 -4.85 -10.25 -8.55
CA THR A 90 -5.23 -10.60 -9.92
C THR A 90 -4.29 -9.85 -10.87
N LYS A 91 -3.51 -10.63 -11.63
CA LYS A 91 -2.63 -10.14 -12.69
C LYS A 91 -3.43 -9.41 -13.77
#